data_AF-A0A417XYL1-F1
#
_entry.id   AF-A0A417XYL1-F1
#
_cell.length_a   1.000
_cell.length_b   1.000
_cell.length_c   1.000
_cell.angle_alpha   90.00
_cell.angle_beta   90.00
_cell.angle_gamma   90.00
#
_symmetry.space_group_name_H-M   'P 1'
#
loop_
_entity.id
_entity.type
_entity.pdbx_description
1 polymer ?
#
loop_
_entity_poly.entity_id
_entity_poly.type
_entity_poly.pdbx_seq_one_letter_code
_entity_poly.pdbx_strand_id
1 'polypeptide(L)' 'MTDNLTIADLQALACEDCPADVSIQVGEGFAGSVLTVFVVHAITCPWAARCVPHGGVTLMRGSQLLRHVVADVASEPPC' A
#
# COMPACT_ATOMS: atom_id res chain seq x y z
N MET A 1 14.14 2.21 -18.30
CA MET A 1 12.68 2.31 -18.09
C MET A 1 12.47 2.39 -16.61
N THR A 2 12.00 3.53 -16.13
CA THR A 2 11.90 3.84 -14.71
C THR A 2 10.44 4.19 -14.45
N ASP A 3 9.61 3.16 -14.41
CA ASP A 3 8.19 3.29 -14.16
C ASP A 3 7.97 3.96 -12.80
N ASN A 4 7.52 5.23 -12.85
CA ASN A 4 6.94 5.88 -11.70
C ASN A 4 5.59 5.20 -11.45
N LEU A 5 5.51 4.36 -10.42
CA LEU A 5 4.23 3.85 -9.94
C LEU A 5 3.36 5.05 -9.56
N THR A 6 2.31 5.30 -10.34
CA THR A 6 1.33 6.34 -10.06
C THR A 6 0.26 5.80 -9.12
N ILE A 7 -0.53 6.69 -8.53
CA ILE A 7 -1.69 6.30 -7.71
C ILE A 7 -2.66 5.43 -8.52
N ALA A 8 -2.82 5.71 -9.82
CA ALA A 8 -3.64 4.90 -10.72
C ALA A 8 -3.08 3.49 -10.90
N ASP A 9 -1.76 3.33 -10.97
CA ASP A 9 -1.12 2.00 -11.05
C ASP A 9 -1.29 1.20 -9.75
N LEU A 10 -1.33 1.89 -8.61
CA LEU A 10 -1.58 1.28 -7.30
C LEU A 10 -3.06 0.93 -7.12
N GLN A 11 -3.98 1.77 -7.61
CA GLN A 11 -5.40 1.45 -7.65
C GLN A 11 -5.71 0.31 -8.60
N ALA A 12 -4.93 0.10 -9.66
CA ALA A 12 -5.06 -1.06 -10.53
C ALA A 12 -4.69 -2.40 -9.84
N LEU A 13 -4.01 -2.36 -8.69
CA LEU A 13 -3.84 -3.55 -7.83
C LEU A 13 -5.13 -3.92 -7.08
N ALA A 14 -6.07 -2.98 -6.94
CA ALA A 14 -7.40 -3.26 -6.45
C ALA A 14 -8.26 -3.80 -7.61
N CYS A 15 -8.65 -5.07 -7.54
CA CYS A 15 -9.68 -5.63 -8.41
C CYS A 15 -11.00 -5.78 -7.63
N GLU A 16 -12.12 -5.96 -8.34
CA GLU A 16 -13.45 -6.11 -7.70
C GLU A 16 -13.47 -7.21 -6.63
N ASP A 17 -12.73 -8.30 -6.84
CA ASP A 17 -12.62 -9.43 -5.91
C ASP A 17 -11.58 -9.23 -4.80
N CYS A 18 -10.78 -8.17 -4.87
CA CYS A 18 -9.71 -7.86 -3.94
C CYS A 18 -9.57 -6.33 -3.79
N PRO A 19 -10.53 -5.68 -3.13
CA PRO A 19 -10.43 -4.26 -2.89
C PRO A 19 -9.16 -3.94 -2.08
N ALA A 20 -8.49 -2.87 -2.47
CA ALA A 20 -7.35 -2.31 -1.74
C ALA A 20 -7.71 -0.92 -1.28
N ASP A 21 -7.46 -0.64 0.00
CA ASP A 21 -7.43 0.73 0.50
C ASP A 21 -6.08 1.36 0.17
N VAL A 22 -6.10 2.52 -0.48
CA VAL A 22 -4.90 3.23 -0.88
C VAL A 22 -4.89 4.61 -0.23
N SER A 23 -3.92 4.85 0.65
CA SER A 23 -3.74 6.14 1.30
C SER A 23 -2.35 6.69 1.09
N ILE A 24 -2.24 8.02 1.05
CA ILE A 24 -0.97 8.72 0.82
C ILE A 24 -0.73 9.63 2.01
N GLN A 25 0.46 9.53 2.58
CA GLN A 25 0.91 10.37 3.66
C GLN A 25 2.19 11.08 3.21
N VAL A 26 2.19 12.40 3.28
CA VAL A 26 3.39 13.19 3.09
C VAL A 26 3.91 13.57 4.46
N GLY A 27 5.11 13.12 4.78
CA GLY A 27 5.81 13.44 6.02
C GLY A 27 7.10 14.20 5.74
N GLU A 28 7.73 14.67 6.81
CA GLU A 28 9.09 15.21 6.77
C GLU A 28 10.04 14.17 7.38
N GLY A 29 10.98 13.68 6.58
CA GLY A 29 12.05 12.81 7.01
C GLY A 29 13.35 13.56 7.23
N PHE A 30 14.36 12.87 7.75
CA PHE A 30 15.69 13.44 8.00
C PHE A 30 16.35 14.04 6.74
N ALA A 31 15.98 13.57 5.55
CA ALA A 31 16.51 14.01 4.26
C ALA A 31 15.56 14.95 3.48
N GLY A 32 14.49 15.44 4.10
CA GLY A 32 13.45 16.25 3.45
C GLY A 32 12.09 15.54 3.37
N SER A 33 11.19 16.06 2.54
CA SER A 33 9.83 15.52 2.41
C SER A 33 9.83 14.08 1.88
N VAL A 34 9.13 13.21 2.58
CA VAL A 34 8.96 11.79 2.24
C VAL A 34 7.49 11.55 1.89
N LEU A 35 7.25 11.01 0.71
CA LEU A 35 5.93 10.59 0.28
C LEU A 35 5.78 9.10 0.57
N THR A 36 4.85 8.74 1.43
CA THR A 36 4.52 7.36 1.75
C THR A 36 3.18 6.99 1.16
N VAL A 37 3.13 5.91 0.38
CA VAL A 37 1.89 5.33 -0.11
C VAL A 37 1.64 4.01 0.61
N PHE A 38 0.48 3.88 1.21
CA PHE A 38 -0.01 2.65 1.82
C PHE A 38 -1.00 1.99 0.88
N VAL A 39 -0.79 0.70 0.63
CA VAL A 39 -1.74 -0.16 -0.08
C VAL A 39 -2.11 -1.28 0.87
N VAL A 40 -3.37 -1.36 1.26
CA VAL A 40 -3.86 -2.31 2.25
C VAL A 40 -4.94 -3.18 1.63
N HIS A 41 -4.72 -4.49 1.55
CA HIS A 41 -5.76 -5.43 1.15
C HIS A 41 -6.37 -6.13 2.35
N ALA A 42 -7.62 -6.56 2.20
CA ALA A 42 -8.25 -7.47 3.13
C ALA A 42 -7.49 -8.80 3.21
N ILE A 43 -7.38 -9.37 4.42
CA ILE A 43 -6.79 -10.71 4.63
C ILE A 43 -7.57 -11.83 3.93
N THR A 44 -8.86 -11.59 3.65
CA THR A 44 -9.71 -12.48 2.88
C THR A 44 -9.41 -12.45 1.38
N CYS A 45 -8.59 -11.51 0.89
CA CYS A 45 -8.24 -11.45 -0.52
C CYS A 45 -7.31 -12.62 -0.93
N PRO A 46 -7.76 -13.51 -1.84
CA PRO A 46 -6.98 -14.68 -2.24
C PRO A 46 -5.69 -14.33 -3.00
N TRP A 47 -5.70 -13.23 -3.75
CA TRP A 47 -4.52 -12.72 -4.45
C TRP A 47 -3.49 -12.17 -3.46
N ALA A 48 -3.93 -11.30 -2.54
CA ALA A 48 -3.05 -10.68 -1.56
C ALA A 48 -2.42 -11.72 -0.63
N ALA A 49 -3.17 -12.75 -0.21
CA ALA A 49 -2.66 -13.87 0.57
C ALA A 49 -1.55 -14.67 -0.16
N ARG A 50 -1.51 -14.65 -1.50
CA ARG A 50 -0.49 -15.34 -2.30
C ARG A 50 0.70 -14.46 -2.67
N CYS A 51 0.43 -13.18 -2.93
CA CYS A 51 1.39 -12.26 -3.52
C CYS A 51 2.06 -11.33 -2.49
N VAL A 52 1.41 -11.06 -1.36
CA VAL A 52 1.95 -10.21 -0.31
C VAL A 52 2.45 -11.09 0.83
N PRO A 53 3.76 -11.11 1.13
CA PRO A 53 4.31 -11.88 2.23
C PRO A 53 3.73 -11.47 3.58
N HIS A 54 3.71 -12.41 4.53
CA HIS A 54 3.33 -12.14 5.91
C HIS A 54 4.18 -11.00 6.49
N GLY A 55 3.53 -9.91 6.92
CA GLY A 55 4.18 -8.67 7.38
C GLY A 55 4.24 -7.55 6.34
N GLY A 56 3.89 -7.84 5.08
CA GLY A 56 3.86 -6.89 3.98
C GLY A 56 5.22 -6.65 3.32
N VAL A 57 5.22 -5.75 2.33
CA VAL A 57 6.39 -5.33 1.56
C VAL A 57 6.57 -3.83 1.73
N THR A 58 7.81 -3.39 1.88
CA THR A 58 8.15 -1.97 1.82
C THR A 58 9.21 -1.75 0.73
N LEU A 59 8.90 -0.88 -0.23
CA LEU A 59 9.80 -0.47 -1.30
C LEU A 59 10.15 1.00 -1.11
N MET A 60 11.42 1.34 -1.26
CA MET A 60 11.89 2.73 -1.22
C MET A 60 12.50 3.12 -2.56
N ARG A 61 12.15 4.32 -3.04
CA ARG A 61 12.68 4.89 -4.27
C ARG A 61 12.87 6.39 -4.11
N GLY A 62 14.12 6.81 -3.91
CA GLY A 62 14.42 8.20 -3.56
C GLY A 62 13.72 8.60 -2.26
N SER A 63 12.94 9.68 -2.29
CA SER A 63 12.11 10.14 -1.16
C SER A 63 10.70 9.54 -1.12
N GLN A 64 10.44 8.48 -1.88
CA GLN A 64 9.15 7.81 -1.93
C GLN A 64 9.23 6.44 -1.26
N LEU A 65 8.25 6.12 -0.42
CA LEU A 65 8.09 4.84 0.25
C LEU A 65 6.73 4.25 -0.15
N LEU A 66 6.73 3.00 -0.62
CA LEU A 66 5.51 2.23 -0.84
C LEU A 66 5.46 1.13 0.20
N ARG A 67 4.37 1.09 0.98
CA ARG A 67 4.11 0.03 1.95
C ARG A 67 2.86 -0.73 1.55
N HIS A 68 3.04 -1.99 1.19
CA HIS A 68 1.99 -2.89 0.75
C HIS A 68 1.75 -3.94 1.84
N VAL A 69 0.57 -3.96 2.43
CA VAL A 69 0.25 -4.85 3.54
C VAL A 69 -1.10 -5.53 3.32
N VAL A 70 -1.29 -6.63 4.03
CA VAL A 70 -2.57 -7.30 4.17
C VAL A 70 -3.03 -7.13 5.61
N ALA A 71 -4.22 -6.60 5.81
CA ALA A 71 -4.80 -6.38 7.13
C ALA A 71 -6.23 -6.90 7.18
N ASP A 72 -6.68 -7.27 8.37
CA ASP A 72 -8.10 -7.49 8.59
C ASP A 72 -8.82 -6.13 8.62
N VAL A 73 -9.60 -5.84 7.58
CA VAL A 73 -10.34 -4.56 7.43
C VAL A 73 -11.46 -4.44 8.47
N ALA A 74 -11.74 -5.49 9.26
CA ALA A 74 -12.71 -5.48 10.34
C ALA A 74 -12.26 -4.74 11.62
N SER A 75 -11.08 -4.12 11.62
CA SER A 75 -10.51 -3.45 12.81
C SER A 75 -10.45 -1.93 12.71
N GLU A 76 -11.42 -1.27 12.07
CA GLU A 76 -11.71 0.11 12.48
C GLU A 76 -12.45 0.02 13.82
N PRO A 77 -11.90 0.54 14.94
CA PRO A 77 -12.75 0.82 16.08
C PRO A 77 -13.81 1.83 15.61
N PRO A 78 -15.12 1.59 15.86
CA PRO A 78 -16.09 2.67 15.70
C PRO A 78 -15.63 3.82 16.59
N CYS A 79 -15.69 5.03 16.05
CA CYS A 79 -15.23 6.30 16.65
C CYS A 79 -15.39 6.39 18.17
#